data_AF-A0A2K0VU76-F1
#
_entry.id   AF-A0A2K0VU76-F1
#
_cell.length_a   1.000
_cell.length_b   1.000
_cell.length_c   1.000
_cell.angle_alpha   90.00
_cell.angle_beta   90.00
_cell.angle_gamma   90.00
#
_symmetry.space_group_name_H-M   'P 1'
#
loop_
_entity.id
_entity.type
_entity.pdbx_description
1 polymer ?
#
loop_
_entity_poly.entity_id
_entity_poly.type
_entity_poly.pdbx_seq_one_letter_code
_entity_poly.pdbx_strand_id
1 'polypeptide(L)'
;MQVDSKASRILFDKSREMLYAAEFMDKHKLTSVQTICLLVQVAHNSDKSDLICVLVSAAIRIAQCLNLHRLGHDDPGAGVSEAIDRQVRKRVWWFLVRYEWLQIPFQNTCQIHYSQFNTPMPANCHDDEQRLIKDGRIDTQPAEISTITTWTNCLAQMSIVMWRYHDRMLRVDNTQTDDIDRRYDEVIRADEETKSLYLSWPDSLRDVNTTPGDNPAIDGLPTGLMPAMLLMSIAQKVIFTVHRQFQLSCFRDRRYAFSQLSCVTIAERSIEAFQRWPDCLEARICRRMWTTLSYMISCSITLLFALLFKAQNALTRDWDRLRHYVEFGKNFPGKEAQGSSIARRGVRLLGALMELERTAGFSSDIEADIGDTIRRVALADEDGVEANTSEGFQMVFPYGQDLWESLMRDLTEVELM
;
A
#
# COMPACT_ATOMS: atom_id res chain seq x y z
N MET A 1 20.42 0.99 19.14
CA MET A 1 19.33 0.94 20.14
C MET A 1 18.31 -0.10 19.66
N GLN A 2 18.36 -1.33 20.20
CA GLN A 2 17.27 -2.30 19.97
C GLN A 2 16.09 -1.83 20.84
N VAL A 3 15.16 -1.08 20.24
CA VAL A 3 13.85 -0.92 20.86
C VAL A 3 13.23 -2.31 20.87
N ASP A 4 12.99 -2.82 22.08
CA ASP A 4 12.40 -4.14 22.29
C ASP A 4 11.06 -4.20 21.53
N SER A 5 10.93 -5.14 20.59
CA SER A 5 9.68 -5.41 19.84
C SER A 5 8.48 -5.57 20.78
N LYS A 6 8.74 -6.02 22.02
CA LYS A 6 7.77 -6.12 23.11
C LYS A 6 7.18 -4.77 23.53
N ALA A 7 7.98 -3.70 23.57
CA ALA A 7 7.52 -2.38 24.00
C ALA A 7 6.50 -1.78 23.02
N SER A 8 6.71 -1.93 21.71
CA SER A 8 5.76 -1.46 20.69
C SER A 8 4.42 -2.17 20.79
N ARG A 9 4.41 -3.49 21.05
CA ARG A 9 3.18 -4.27 21.27
C ARG A 9 2.45 -3.83 22.54
N ILE A 10 3.17 -3.65 23.65
CA ILE A 10 2.58 -3.17 24.91
C ILE A 10 1.91 -1.80 24.72
N LEU A 11 2.58 -0.87 24.02
CA LEU A 11 2.02 0.46 23.74
C LEU A 11 0.80 0.40 22.82
N PHE A 12 0.81 -0.49 21.84
CA PHE A 12 -0.33 -0.73 20.96
C PHE A 12 -1.55 -1.25 21.74
N ASP A 13 -1.35 -2.25 22.60
CA ASP A 13 -2.42 -2.82 23.41
C ASP A 13 -2.94 -1.82 24.45
N LYS A 14 -2.06 -1.05 25.11
CA LYS A 14 -2.45 0.01 26.03
C LYS A 14 -3.23 1.13 25.33
N SER A 15 -2.82 1.53 24.13
CA SER A 15 -3.54 2.53 23.35
C SER A 15 -4.97 2.07 23.01
N ARG A 16 -5.14 0.78 22.70
CA ARG A 16 -6.48 0.19 22.50
C ARG A 16 -7.30 0.18 23.77
N GLU A 17 -6.73 -0.28 24.89
CA GLU A 17 -7.42 -0.28 26.20
C GLU A 17 -7.93 1.13 26.54
N MET A 18 -7.10 2.16 26.34
CA MET A 18 -7.49 3.55 26.60
C MET A 18 -8.56 4.06 25.63
N LEU A 19 -8.52 3.63 24.35
CA LEU A 19 -9.56 3.96 23.38
C LEU A 19 -10.93 3.39 23.79
N TYR A 20 -10.97 2.15 24.28
CA TYR A 20 -12.19 1.53 24.82
C TYR A 20 -12.65 2.17 26.13
N ALA A 21 -11.72 2.46 27.05
CA ALA A 21 -12.03 3.14 28.30
C ALA A 21 -12.58 4.56 28.08
N ALA A 22 -12.21 5.21 26.98
CA ALA A 22 -12.75 6.50 26.57
C ALA A 22 -14.15 6.42 25.93
N GLU A 23 -14.71 5.22 25.77
CA GLU A 23 -16.02 4.95 25.15
C GLU A 23 -16.13 5.59 23.76
N PHE A 24 -15.09 5.44 22.92
CA PHE A 24 -14.97 6.16 21.65
C PHE A 24 -16.13 5.98 20.67
N MET A 25 -16.90 4.89 20.80
CA MET A 25 -18.09 4.60 19.98
C MET A 25 -19.33 5.42 20.40
N ASP A 26 -19.35 5.94 21.64
CA ASP A 26 -20.43 6.79 22.16
C ASP A 26 -19.96 8.26 22.23
N LYS A 27 -18.75 8.49 22.76
CA LYS A 27 -18.15 9.80 22.94
C LYS A 27 -17.23 10.16 21.78
N HIS A 28 -17.83 10.64 20.69
CA HIS A 28 -17.12 11.02 19.47
C HIS A 28 -16.13 12.17 19.71
N LYS A 29 -14.83 11.91 19.50
CA LYS A 29 -13.75 12.90 19.60
C LYS A 29 -12.78 12.78 18.44
N LEU A 30 -12.24 13.92 17.98
CA LEU A 30 -11.23 13.96 16.93
C LEU A 30 -9.97 13.17 17.34
N THR A 31 -9.60 13.25 18.63
CA THR A 31 -8.45 12.53 19.17
C THR A 31 -8.60 11.02 19.07
N SER A 32 -9.81 10.48 19.26
CA SER A 32 -10.08 9.04 19.07
C SER A 32 -9.85 8.61 17.61
N VAL A 33 -10.28 9.43 16.65
CA VAL A 33 -10.03 9.18 15.22
C VAL A 33 -8.52 9.23 14.92
N GLN A 34 -7.82 10.25 15.44
CA GLN A 34 -6.37 10.36 15.30
C GLN A 34 -5.62 9.15 15.89
N THR A 35 -6.03 8.67 17.07
CA THR A 35 -5.46 7.47 17.69
C THR A 35 -5.61 6.27 16.77
N ILE A 36 -6.79 6.05 16.17
CA ILE A 36 -7.00 4.94 15.23
C ILE A 36 -6.10 5.08 13.99
N CYS A 37 -5.98 6.29 13.42
CA CYS A 37 -5.09 6.55 12.29
C CYS A 37 -3.61 6.23 12.60
N LEU A 38 -3.17 6.46 13.84
CA LEU A 38 -1.82 6.10 14.29
C LEU A 38 -1.66 4.59 14.50
N LEU A 39 -2.68 3.93 15.07
CA LEU A 39 -2.68 2.47 15.27
C LEU A 39 -2.56 1.70 13.95
N VAL A 40 -3.12 2.23 12.85
CA VAL A 40 -2.95 1.69 11.49
C VAL A 40 -1.49 1.47 11.11
N GLN A 41 -0.58 2.35 11.52
CA GLN A 41 0.83 2.25 11.14
C GLN A 41 1.55 1.07 11.81
N VAL A 42 0.99 0.51 12.88
CA VAL A 42 1.62 -0.54 13.70
C VAL A 42 0.83 -1.85 13.68
N ALA A 43 -0.50 -1.79 13.56
CA ALA A 43 -1.40 -2.94 13.66
C ALA A 43 -1.04 -4.06 12.68
N HIS A 44 -0.71 -3.72 11.43
CA HIS A 44 -0.36 -4.67 10.39
C HIS A 44 0.93 -5.44 10.68
N ASN A 45 1.90 -4.82 11.37
CA ASN A 45 3.11 -5.52 11.81
C ASN A 45 2.85 -6.53 12.95
N SER A 46 1.74 -6.37 13.69
CA SER A 46 1.37 -7.19 14.85
C SER A 46 0.25 -8.19 14.55
N ASP A 47 -0.03 -8.46 13.27
CA ASP A 47 -1.09 -9.37 12.83
C ASP A 47 -2.49 -9.00 13.36
N LYS A 48 -2.77 -7.70 13.44
CA LYS A 48 -4.07 -7.14 13.85
C LYS A 48 -4.76 -6.40 12.71
N SER A 49 -4.59 -6.91 11.47
CA SER A 49 -5.13 -6.31 10.26
C SER A 49 -6.67 -6.20 10.29
N ASP A 50 -7.37 -7.24 10.75
CA ASP A 50 -8.83 -7.23 10.71
C ASP A 50 -9.42 -6.29 11.77
N LEU A 51 -8.84 -6.36 12.98
CA LEU A 51 -9.17 -5.44 14.05
C LEU A 51 -9.03 -3.99 13.58
N ILE A 52 -7.91 -3.66 12.91
CA ILE A 52 -7.70 -2.28 12.49
C ILE A 52 -8.63 -1.87 11.36
N CYS A 53 -9.03 -2.77 10.46
CA CYS A 53 -10.03 -2.47 9.43
C CYS A 53 -11.39 -2.11 10.03
N VAL A 54 -11.82 -2.84 11.07
CA VAL A 54 -13.05 -2.52 11.81
C VAL A 54 -12.90 -1.19 12.55
N LEU A 55 -11.77 -0.96 13.22
CA LEU A 55 -11.51 0.32 13.90
C LEU A 55 -11.50 1.49 12.91
N VAL A 56 -10.93 1.34 11.72
CA VAL A 56 -10.94 2.35 10.66
C VAL A 56 -12.37 2.63 10.19
N SER A 57 -13.19 1.59 10.01
CA SER A 57 -14.61 1.76 9.67
C SER A 57 -15.36 2.56 10.74
N ALA A 58 -15.11 2.26 12.02
CA ALA A 58 -15.63 3.05 13.13
C ALA A 58 -15.10 4.50 13.10
N ALA A 59 -13.81 4.69 12.82
CA ALA A 59 -13.19 6.01 12.70
C ALA A 59 -13.80 6.85 11.56
N ILE A 60 -14.11 6.24 10.41
CA ILE A 60 -14.82 6.86 9.30
C ILE A 60 -16.20 7.34 9.77
N ARG A 61 -16.96 6.47 10.44
CA ARG A 61 -18.27 6.83 10.98
C ARG A 61 -18.19 7.97 12.00
N ILE A 62 -17.23 7.92 12.92
CA ILE A 62 -17.02 8.97 13.92
C ILE A 62 -16.61 10.29 13.24
N ALA A 63 -15.73 10.26 12.24
CA ALA A 63 -15.34 11.43 11.47
C ALA A 63 -16.55 12.04 10.73
N GLN A 64 -17.46 11.21 10.22
CA GLN A 64 -18.72 11.66 9.62
C GLN A 64 -19.62 12.33 10.67
N CYS A 65 -19.78 11.76 11.87
CA CYS A 65 -20.52 12.36 12.98
C CYS A 65 -19.92 13.72 13.43
N LEU A 66 -18.60 13.87 13.33
CA LEU A 66 -17.87 15.11 13.60
C LEU A 66 -17.86 16.10 12.41
N ASN A 67 -18.59 15.78 11.32
CA ASN A 67 -18.69 16.57 10.10
C ASN A 67 -17.36 16.84 9.36
N LEU A 68 -16.35 15.98 9.53
CA LEU A 68 -15.06 16.11 8.84
C LEU A 68 -15.17 15.94 7.32
N HIS A 69 -16.23 15.29 6.84
CA HIS A 69 -16.56 15.10 5.42
C HIS A 69 -17.23 16.33 4.77
N ARG A 70 -17.61 17.34 5.57
CA ARG A 70 -18.39 18.52 5.12
C ARG A 70 -17.68 19.84 5.42
N LEU A 71 -16.35 19.88 5.34
CA LEU A 71 -15.61 21.10 5.67
C LEU A 71 -15.83 22.21 4.63
N GLY A 72 -16.13 21.90 3.36
CA GLY A 72 -16.36 22.90 2.30
C GLY A 72 -15.14 23.75 1.96
N HIS A 73 -15.35 24.92 1.35
CA HIS A 73 -14.28 25.87 1.02
C HIS A 73 -13.68 26.53 2.25
N ASP A 74 -12.43 26.98 2.14
CA ASP A 74 -11.77 27.71 3.22
C ASP A 74 -12.33 29.12 3.35
N ASP A 75 -12.63 29.52 4.59
CA ASP A 75 -13.05 30.88 4.91
C ASP A 75 -11.81 31.78 5.05
N PRO A 76 -11.62 32.78 4.17
CA PRO A 76 -10.49 33.70 4.25
C PRO A 76 -10.51 34.61 5.48
N GLY A 77 -11.63 34.69 6.21
CA GLY A 77 -11.83 35.47 7.42
C GLY A 77 -11.69 34.68 8.72
N ALA A 78 -11.46 33.36 8.66
CA ALA A 78 -11.29 32.53 9.84
C ALA A 78 -10.07 32.95 10.67
N GLY A 79 -10.18 32.88 12.00
CA GLY A 79 -9.06 33.16 12.89
C GLY A 79 -7.94 32.12 12.73
N VAL A 80 -6.71 32.49 13.10
CA VAL A 80 -5.52 31.61 12.98
C VAL A 80 -5.74 30.23 13.63
N SER A 81 -6.30 30.20 14.84
CA SER A 81 -6.58 28.94 15.55
C SER A 81 -7.59 28.06 14.82
N GLU A 82 -8.63 28.67 14.22
CA GLU A 82 -9.63 27.96 13.43
C GLU A 82 -9.04 27.43 12.12
N ALA A 83 -8.19 28.21 11.46
CA ALA A 83 -7.49 27.78 10.25
C ALA A 83 -6.59 26.57 10.52
N ILE A 84 -5.88 26.54 11.66
CA ILE A 84 -5.05 25.41 12.09
C ILE A 84 -5.91 24.18 12.38
N ASP A 85 -6.95 24.31 13.22
CA ASP A 85 -7.87 23.20 13.54
C ASP A 85 -8.49 22.60 12.27
N ARG A 86 -8.86 23.46 11.33
CA ARG A 86 -9.38 23.07 10.02
C ARG A 86 -8.36 22.29 9.20
N GLN A 87 -7.09 22.69 9.16
CA GLN A 87 -6.05 21.92 8.46
C GLN A 87 -5.84 20.54 9.11
N VAL A 88 -5.86 20.45 10.45
CA VAL A 88 -5.78 19.16 11.17
C VAL A 88 -6.95 18.26 10.78
N ARG A 89 -8.18 18.79 10.76
CA ARG A 89 -9.37 18.03 10.35
C ARG A 89 -9.30 17.53 8.91
N LYS A 90 -8.82 18.37 7.98
CA LYS A 90 -8.59 17.95 6.58
C LYS A 90 -7.60 16.81 6.50
N ARG A 91 -6.47 16.90 7.21
CA ARG A 91 -5.43 15.86 7.24
C ARG A 91 -5.97 14.54 7.78
N VAL A 92 -6.77 14.58 8.84
CA VAL A 92 -7.41 13.38 9.42
C VAL A 92 -8.44 12.78 8.45
N TRP A 93 -9.30 13.60 7.84
CA TRP A 93 -10.27 13.13 6.85
C TRP A 93 -9.59 12.48 5.65
N TRP A 94 -8.63 13.16 5.04
CA TRP A 94 -7.93 12.64 3.87
C TRP A 94 -7.03 11.45 4.16
N PHE A 95 -6.55 11.29 5.40
CA PHE A 95 -5.92 10.05 5.82
C PHE A 95 -6.88 8.86 5.71
N LEU A 96 -8.12 9.01 6.22
CA LEU A 96 -9.14 7.94 6.17
C LEU A 96 -9.56 7.64 4.73
N VAL A 97 -9.85 8.68 3.94
CA VAL A 97 -10.19 8.55 2.50
C VAL A 97 -9.09 7.80 1.76
N ARG A 98 -7.84 8.24 1.91
CA ARG A 98 -6.70 7.62 1.24
C ARG A 98 -6.52 6.17 1.68
N TYR A 99 -6.59 5.90 2.98
CA TYR A 99 -6.40 4.55 3.48
C TYR A 99 -7.47 3.62 2.90
N GLU A 100 -8.74 4.01 2.96
CA GLU A 100 -9.84 3.21 2.42
C GLU A 100 -9.73 3.00 0.91
N TRP A 101 -9.54 4.06 0.13
CA TRP A 101 -9.46 3.96 -1.33
C TRP A 101 -8.29 3.12 -1.83
N LEU A 102 -7.18 3.12 -1.09
CA LEU A 102 -6.03 2.26 -1.40
C LEU A 102 -6.22 0.80 -0.98
N GLN A 103 -7.27 0.48 -0.22
CA GLN A 103 -7.66 -0.88 0.16
C GLN A 103 -8.78 -1.47 -0.73
N ILE A 104 -9.48 -0.64 -1.52
CA ILE A 104 -10.52 -1.08 -2.46
C ILE A 104 -10.14 -2.31 -3.30
N PRO A 105 -8.93 -2.39 -3.91
CA PRO A 105 -8.56 -3.52 -4.76
C PRO A 105 -8.55 -4.86 -4.02
N PHE A 106 -8.53 -4.82 -2.68
CA PHE A 106 -8.55 -5.98 -1.82
C PHE A 106 -9.92 -6.21 -1.15
N GLN A 107 -10.66 -5.12 -0.87
CA GLN A 107 -12.01 -5.16 -0.26
C GLN A 107 -13.11 -5.43 -1.27
N ASN A 108 -12.87 -5.04 -2.52
CA ASN A 108 -13.88 -4.82 -3.55
C ASN A 108 -15.06 -3.93 -3.08
N THR A 109 -14.86 -3.10 -2.05
CA THR A 109 -15.86 -2.20 -1.49
C THR A 109 -15.22 -0.93 -0.92
N CYS A 110 -16.01 0.13 -0.77
CA CYS A 110 -15.65 1.35 -0.06
C CYS A 110 -16.87 1.92 0.68
N GLN A 111 -16.63 2.57 1.81
CA GLN A 111 -17.63 3.28 2.62
C GLN A 111 -17.70 4.77 2.26
N ILE A 112 -16.60 5.36 1.79
CA ILE A 112 -16.55 6.76 1.33
C ILE A 112 -16.58 6.81 -0.19
N HIS A 113 -17.72 7.20 -0.75
CA HIS A 113 -17.83 7.49 -2.18
C HIS A 113 -17.35 8.92 -2.49
N TYR A 114 -16.71 9.12 -3.65
CA TYR A 114 -16.14 10.42 -4.06
C TYR A 114 -17.17 11.57 -4.02
N SER A 115 -18.42 11.31 -4.39
CA SER A 115 -19.48 12.33 -4.40
C SER A 115 -20.12 12.63 -3.02
N GLN A 116 -19.73 11.93 -1.95
CA GLN A 116 -20.38 12.02 -0.64
C GLN A 116 -19.72 13.02 0.33
N PHE A 117 -18.63 13.67 -0.07
CA PHE A 117 -17.91 14.63 0.76
C PHE A 117 -17.45 15.84 -0.06
N ASN A 118 -17.26 16.98 0.60
CA ASN A 118 -16.81 18.22 -0.04
C ASN A 118 -15.56 18.83 0.62
N THR A 119 -14.92 18.07 1.52
CA THR A 119 -13.69 18.49 2.20
C THR A 119 -12.51 18.54 1.23
N PRO A 120 -11.88 19.71 1.02
CA PRO A 120 -10.76 19.85 0.11
C PRO A 120 -9.50 19.19 0.67
N MET A 121 -8.55 18.88 -0.21
CA MET A 121 -7.25 18.31 0.15
C MET A 121 -6.49 19.24 1.12
N PRO A 122 -5.66 18.70 2.04
CA PRO A 122 -4.84 19.53 2.93
C PRO A 122 -3.90 20.44 2.15
N ALA A 123 -3.66 21.65 2.67
CA ALA A 123 -2.70 22.57 2.07
C ALA A 123 -1.27 22.03 2.19
N ASN A 124 -0.43 22.33 1.20
CA ASN A 124 1.00 22.06 1.27
C ASN A 124 1.66 23.07 2.22
N CYS A 125 1.83 22.76 3.49
CA CYS A 125 2.36 23.70 4.48
C CYS A 125 3.28 23.03 5.52
N HIS A 126 4.15 23.83 6.13
CA HIS A 126 4.99 23.43 7.26
C HIS A 126 4.14 23.25 8.53
N ASP A 127 4.65 22.54 9.53
CA ASP A 127 3.92 22.26 10.78
C ASP A 127 4.22 23.28 11.90
N ASP A 128 5.36 23.98 11.82
CA ASP A 128 5.73 25.01 12.79
C ASP A 128 4.77 26.20 12.70
N GLU A 129 4.16 26.61 13.81
CA GLU A 129 3.17 27.70 13.84
C GLU A 129 3.68 28.99 13.15
N GLN A 130 4.95 29.32 13.34
CA GLN A 130 5.60 30.49 12.75
C GLN A 130 5.76 30.42 11.22
N ARG A 131 5.86 29.21 10.66
CA ARG A 131 6.00 28.99 9.21
C ARG A 131 4.68 28.61 8.54
N LEU A 132 3.75 28.05 9.33
CA LEU A 132 2.41 27.70 8.90
C LEU A 132 1.56 28.96 8.69
N ILE A 133 1.77 30.00 9.48
CA ILE A 133 0.97 31.22 9.45
C ILE A 133 1.80 32.40 8.93
N LYS A 134 1.36 32.97 7.81
CA LYS A 134 1.90 34.20 7.25
C LYS A 134 0.76 35.18 6.99
N ASP A 135 0.90 36.41 7.48
CA ASP A 135 -0.12 37.46 7.37
C ASP A 135 -1.51 37.03 7.90
N GLY A 136 -1.51 36.22 8.97
CA GLY A 136 -2.75 35.72 9.60
C GLY A 136 -3.45 34.60 8.83
N ARG A 137 -2.83 34.03 7.79
CA ARG A 137 -3.37 32.95 6.95
C ARG A 137 -2.40 31.78 6.81
N ILE A 138 -2.93 30.63 6.39
CA ILE A 138 -2.12 29.44 6.10
C ILE A 138 -1.20 29.72 4.91
N ASP A 139 0.12 29.66 5.13
CA ASP A 139 1.12 29.85 4.08
C ASP A 139 1.26 28.56 3.25
N THR A 140 0.53 28.51 2.14
CA THR A 140 0.54 27.36 1.23
C THR A 140 1.77 27.46 0.33
N GLN A 141 2.66 26.49 0.46
CA GLN A 141 3.88 26.39 -0.31
C GLN A 141 3.61 25.85 -1.72
N PRO A 142 4.36 26.32 -2.73
CA PRO A 142 4.37 25.75 -4.07
C PRO A 142 4.68 24.24 -4.07
N ALA A 143 4.30 23.54 -5.14
CA ALA A 143 4.47 22.09 -5.24
C ALA A 143 5.95 21.66 -5.22
N GLU A 144 6.85 22.55 -5.64
CA GLU A 144 8.31 22.34 -5.69
C GLU A 144 8.94 22.26 -4.29
N ILE A 145 8.27 22.83 -3.27
CA ILE A 145 8.74 22.82 -1.89
C ILE A 145 8.09 21.65 -1.15
N SER A 146 8.94 20.68 -0.78
CA SER A 146 8.53 19.54 0.05
C SER A 146 8.31 19.96 1.50
N THR A 147 7.10 19.74 1.99
CA THR A 147 6.67 19.94 3.39
C THR A 147 6.27 18.60 4.02
N ILE A 148 5.84 18.62 5.28
CA ILE A 148 5.32 17.43 5.98
C ILE A 148 4.10 16.80 5.29
N THR A 149 3.33 17.60 4.56
CA THR A 149 2.09 17.17 3.90
C THR A 149 2.30 16.64 2.49
N THR A 150 3.43 16.95 1.84
CA THR A 150 3.71 16.62 0.44
C THR A 150 3.55 15.12 0.17
N TRP A 151 4.16 14.28 1.00
CA TRP A 151 4.04 12.82 0.90
C TRP A 151 2.58 12.35 0.94
N THR A 152 1.83 12.84 1.93
CA THR A 152 0.43 12.44 2.13
C THR A 152 -0.48 12.94 1.01
N ASN A 153 -0.21 14.14 0.47
CA ASN A 153 -0.96 14.71 -0.65
C ASN A 153 -0.69 13.95 -1.95
N CYS A 154 0.56 13.59 -2.25
CA CYS A 154 0.89 12.76 -3.42
C CYS A 154 0.14 11.41 -3.36
N LEU A 155 0.11 10.80 -2.18
CA LEU A 155 -0.60 9.56 -1.99
C LEU A 155 -2.14 9.71 -2.01
N ALA A 156 -2.68 10.87 -1.62
CA ALA A 156 -4.10 11.17 -1.75
C ALA A 156 -4.50 11.34 -3.22
N GLN A 157 -3.68 12.03 -4.02
CA GLN A 157 -3.85 12.10 -5.47
C GLN A 157 -3.82 10.70 -6.10
N MET A 158 -2.87 9.86 -5.68
CA MET A 158 -2.81 8.46 -6.10
C MET A 158 -4.09 7.69 -5.75
N SER A 159 -4.64 7.89 -4.56
CA SER A 159 -5.88 7.21 -4.16
C SER A 159 -7.09 7.61 -5.00
N ILE A 160 -7.13 8.84 -5.53
CA ILE A 160 -8.19 9.27 -6.46
C ILE A 160 -8.11 8.47 -7.76
N VAL A 161 -6.90 8.28 -8.31
CA VAL A 161 -6.70 7.47 -9.53
C VAL A 161 -7.16 6.03 -9.29
N MET A 162 -6.79 5.44 -8.15
CA MET A 162 -7.19 4.07 -7.79
C MET A 162 -8.71 3.93 -7.65
N TRP A 163 -9.37 4.89 -6.99
CA TRP A 163 -10.82 4.91 -6.87
C TRP A 163 -11.51 5.01 -8.25
N ARG A 164 -11.04 5.90 -9.12
CA ARG A 164 -11.58 6.07 -10.48
C ARG A 164 -11.40 4.82 -11.33
N TYR A 165 -10.26 4.15 -11.22
CA TYR A 165 -10.02 2.87 -11.89
C TYR A 165 -11.04 1.82 -11.44
N HIS A 166 -11.24 1.67 -10.13
CA HIS A 166 -12.19 0.68 -9.61
C HIS A 166 -13.64 0.99 -10.00
N ASP A 167 -14.07 2.25 -9.94
CA ASP A 167 -15.41 2.66 -10.41
C ASP A 167 -15.62 2.32 -11.90
N ARG A 168 -14.59 2.49 -12.73
CA ARG A 168 -14.64 2.10 -14.16
C ARG A 168 -14.70 0.58 -14.33
N MET A 169 -13.90 -0.17 -13.58
CA MET A 169 -13.91 -1.64 -13.63
C MET A 169 -15.26 -2.22 -13.23
N LEU A 170 -15.85 -1.75 -12.14
CA LEU A 170 -17.20 -2.14 -11.72
C LEU A 170 -18.25 -1.88 -12.81
N ARG A 171 -18.14 -0.78 -13.56
CA ARG A 171 -19.07 -0.49 -14.66
C ARG A 171 -18.89 -1.45 -15.84
N VAL A 172 -17.66 -1.85 -16.13
CA VAL A 172 -17.36 -2.84 -17.18
C VAL A 172 -17.90 -4.21 -16.78
N ASP A 173 -17.69 -4.64 -15.54
CA ASP A 173 -18.18 -5.93 -15.05
C ASP A 173 -19.71 -6.04 -15.02
N ASN A 174 -20.41 -4.91 -14.78
CA ASN A 174 -21.87 -4.88 -14.81
C ASN A 174 -22.46 -4.90 -16.23
N THR A 175 -21.67 -4.65 -17.27
CA THR A 175 -22.12 -4.85 -18.65
C THR A 175 -21.93 -6.31 -19.04
N GLN A 176 -23.03 -7.08 -19.15
CA GLN A 176 -23.09 -8.55 -19.36
C GLN A 176 -22.37 -9.11 -20.62
N THR A 177 -21.56 -8.31 -21.30
CA THR A 177 -20.63 -8.75 -22.34
C THR A 177 -19.26 -8.99 -21.71
N ASP A 178 -18.84 -10.25 -21.68
CA ASP A 178 -17.56 -10.70 -21.13
C ASP A 178 -16.40 -10.31 -22.07
N ASP A 179 -16.17 -9.00 -22.19
CA ASP A 179 -15.19 -8.40 -23.08
C ASP A 179 -13.87 -8.17 -22.32
N ILE A 180 -13.07 -9.23 -22.27
CA ILE A 180 -11.74 -9.24 -21.63
C ILE A 180 -10.84 -8.14 -22.23
N ASP A 181 -10.97 -7.84 -23.52
CA ASP A 181 -10.17 -6.80 -24.18
C ASP A 181 -10.53 -5.41 -23.62
N ARG A 182 -11.82 -5.14 -23.36
CA ARG A 182 -12.24 -3.89 -22.70
C ARG A 182 -11.76 -3.77 -21.27
N ARG A 183 -11.69 -4.88 -20.51
CA ARG A 183 -11.08 -4.87 -19.18
C ARG A 183 -9.60 -4.51 -19.28
N TYR A 184 -8.90 -5.10 -20.25
CA TYR A 184 -7.49 -4.82 -20.48
C TYR A 184 -7.23 -3.36 -20.89
N ASP A 185 -8.07 -2.77 -21.74
CA ASP A 185 -7.95 -1.36 -22.13
C ASP A 185 -8.02 -0.40 -20.94
N GLU A 186 -8.91 -0.66 -19.97
CA GLU A 186 -8.99 0.15 -18.74
C GLU A 186 -7.79 -0.07 -17.82
N VAL A 187 -7.21 -1.28 -17.79
CA VAL A 187 -5.95 -1.58 -17.09
C VAL A 187 -4.81 -0.76 -17.68
N ILE A 188 -4.67 -0.73 -19.01
CA ILE A 188 -3.67 0.10 -19.70
C ILE A 188 -3.90 1.58 -19.40
N ARG A 189 -5.14 2.06 -19.50
CA ARG A 189 -5.49 3.45 -19.19
C ARG A 189 -5.11 3.82 -17.75
N ALA A 190 -5.38 2.96 -16.78
CA ALA A 190 -5.06 3.21 -15.38
C ALA A 190 -3.54 3.20 -15.12
N ASP A 191 -2.78 2.34 -15.80
CA ASP A 191 -1.32 2.34 -15.78
C ASP A 191 -0.75 3.66 -16.33
N GLU A 192 -1.27 4.13 -17.46
CA GLU A 192 -0.91 5.42 -18.06
C GLU A 192 -1.27 6.61 -17.16
N GLU A 193 -2.48 6.63 -16.58
CA GLU A 193 -2.95 7.68 -15.68
C GLU A 193 -2.05 7.75 -14.43
N THR A 194 -1.68 6.59 -13.88
CA THR A 194 -0.79 6.49 -12.72
C THR A 194 0.61 7.00 -13.04
N LYS A 195 1.17 6.62 -14.20
CA LYS A 195 2.48 7.09 -14.66
C LYS A 195 2.47 8.58 -15.01
N SER A 196 1.39 9.07 -15.62
CA SER A 196 1.20 10.50 -15.92
C SER A 196 1.16 11.32 -14.63
N LEU A 197 0.44 10.84 -13.61
CA LEU A 197 0.45 11.46 -12.29
C LEU A 197 1.85 11.49 -11.67
N TYR A 198 2.60 10.40 -11.74
CA TYR A 198 4.01 10.38 -11.29
C TYR A 198 4.85 11.44 -12.00
N LEU A 199 4.75 11.53 -13.32
CA LEU A 199 5.51 12.48 -14.13
C LEU A 199 5.08 13.94 -13.91
N SER A 200 3.84 14.18 -13.46
CA SER A 200 3.36 15.52 -13.10
C SER A 200 4.01 16.07 -11.83
N TRP A 201 4.59 15.21 -11.00
CA TRP A 201 5.26 15.64 -9.77
C TRP A 201 6.64 16.24 -10.05
N PRO A 202 7.09 17.20 -9.21
CA PRO A 202 8.42 17.79 -9.30
C PRO A 202 9.54 16.75 -9.38
N ASP A 203 10.63 17.08 -10.07
CA ASP A 203 11.78 16.18 -10.21
C ASP A 203 12.40 15.83 -8.85
N SER A 204 12.34 16.72 -7.87
CA SER A 204 12.77 16.47 -6.48
C SER A 204 12.03 15.31 -5.81
N LEU A 205 10.81 15.00 -6.25
CA LEU A 205 10.01 13.86 -5.77
C LEU A 205 10.20 12.60 -6.62
N ARG A 206 10.93 12.69 -7.73
CA ARG A 206 11.19 11.57 -8.66
C ARG A 206 12.65 11.14 -8.69
N ASP A 207 13.58 12.00 -8.27
CA ASP A 207 14.99 11.69 -8.29
C ASP A 207 15.37 10.73 -7.15
N VAL A 208 15.51 9.45 -7.51
CA VAL A 208 15.90 8.38 -6.61
C VAL A 208 17.42 8.19 -6.54
N ASN A 209 18.19 8.96 -7.32
CA ASN A 209 19.65 8.88 -7.36
C ASN A 209 20.31 9.83 -6.37
N THR A 210 19.58 10.85 -5.89
CA THR A 210 20.08 11.76 -4.86
C THR A 210 20.21 11.01 -3.54
N THR A 211 21.45 10.74 -3.14
CA THR A 211 21.76 10.18 -1.82
C THR A 211 21.33 11.20 -0.75
N PRO A 212 20.54 10.80 0.26
CA PRO A 212 20.23 11.68 1.38
C PRO A 212 21.56 12.12 2.03
N GLY A 213 21.78 13.43 2.14
CA GLY A 213 22.92 13.94 2.92
C GLY A 213 22.78 13.53 4.39
N ASP A 214 23.90 13.42 5.10
CA ASP A 214 23.95 13.03 6.53
C ASP A 214 23.23 14.01 7.48
N ASN A 215 22.70 15.12 6.97
CA ASN A 215 21.94 16.07 7.76
C ASN A 215 20.47 15.67 7.81
N PRO A 216 19.91 15.34 8.99
CA PRO A 216 18.46 15.23 9.14
C PRO A 216 17.84 16.56 8.70
N ALA A 217 16.79 16.50 7.89
CA ALA A 217 16.07 17.70 7.50
C ALA A 217 15.66 18.47 8.77
N ILE A 218 15.70 19.81 8.72
CA ILE A 218 15.34 20.70 9.83
C ILE A 218 13.95 20.35 10.41
N ASP A 219 13.08 19.78 9.57
CA ASP A 219 11.70 19.43 9.90
C ASP A 219 11.52 17.92 10.24
N GLY A 220 12.61 17.15 10.41
CA GLY A 220 12.57 15.72 10.77
C GLY A 220 12.00 14.79 9.70
N LEU A 221 11.78 15.29 8.48
CA LEU A 221 11.25 14.52 7.36
C LEU A 221 12.35 13.78 6.61
N PRO A 222 12.10 12.54 6.16
CA PRO A 222 13.03 11.79 5.32
C PRO A 222 12.92 12.27 3.87
N THR A 223 13.09 13.57 3.62
CA THR A 223 12.89 14.19 2.30
C THR A 223 13.76 13.53 1.23
N GLY A 224 14.96 13.09 1.58
CA GLY A 224 15.84 12.32 0.67
C GLY A 224 15.38 10.90 0.37
N LEU A 225 14.55 10.28 1.22
CA LEU A 225 13.99 8.93 0.96
C LEU A 225 12.61 9.01 0.29
N MET A 226 11.96 10.16 0.33
CA MET A 226 10.61 10.38 -0.20
C MET A 226 10.46 9.94 -1.67
N PRO A 227 11.40 10.23 -2.59
CA PRO A 227 11.28 9.80 -3.99
C PRO A 227 11.23 8.28 -4.14
N ALA A 228 12.13 7.58 -3.45
CA ALA A 228 12.16 6.12 -3.46
C ALA A 228 10.88 5.50 -2.89
N MET A 229 10.36 6.09 -1.81
CA MET A 229 9.10 5.63 -1.20
C MET A 229 7.90 5.88 -2.12
N LEU A 230 7.89 7.01 -2.86
CA LEU A 230 6.79 7.36 -3.78
C LEU A 230 6.81 6.39 -4.96
N LEU A 231 7.98 6.19 -5.57
CA LEU A 231 8.17 5.22 -6.64
C LEU A 231 7.68 3.83 -6.23
N MET A 232 8.04 3.36 -5.03
CA MET A 232 7.62 2.06 -4.53
C MET A 232 6.10 1.98 -4.30
N SER A 233 5.50 3.07 -3.77
CA SER A 233 4.06 3.13 -3.60
C SER A 233 3.34 3.02 -4.95
N ILE A 234 3.87 3.67 -5.99
CA ILE A 234 3.36 3.55 -7.36
C ILE A 234 3.55 2.13 -7.90
N ALA A 235 4.74 1.56 -7.74
CA ALA A 235 5.03 0.20 -8.16
C ALA A 235 4.02 -0.79 -7.59
N GLN A 236 3.72 -0.68 -6.30
CA GLN A 236 2.71 -1.51 -5.67
C GLN A 236 1.32 -1.33 -6.30
N LYS A 237 0.89 -0.10 -6.59
CA LYS A 237 -0.43 0.13 -7.21
C LYS A 237 -0.49 -0.39 -8.64
N VAL A 238 0.54 -0.14 -9.44
CA VAL A 238 0.62 -0.68 -10.80
C VAL A 238 0.57 -2.22 -10.77
N ILE A 239 1.39 -2.86 -9.94
CA ILE A 239 1.51 -4.32 -9.90
C ILE A 239 0.27 -4.99 -9.27
N PHE A 240 -0.13 -4.60 -8.05
CA PHE A 240 -1.15 -5.30 -7.25
C PHE A 240 -2.55 -4.72 -7.34
N THR A 241 -2.73 -3.55 -7.95
CA THR A 241 -4.06 -2.95 -8.14
C THR A 241 -4.46 -2.97 -9.61
N VAL A 242 -3.62 -2.42 -10.48
CA VAL A 242 -3.97 -2.23 -11.89
C VAL A 242 -3.81 -3.54 -12.68
N HIS A 243 -2.62 -4.13 -12.69
CA HIS A 243 -2.36 -5.35 -13.49
C HIS A 243 -2.71 -6.65 -12.77
N ARG A 244 -3.39 -6.60 -11.62
CA ARG A 244 -3.65 -7.78 -10.77
C ARG A 244 -4.32 -8.93 -11.53
N GLN A 245 -5.38 -8.65 -12.28
CA GLN A 245 -6.14 -9.66 -13.05
C GLN A 245 -5.34 -10.30 -14.19
N PHE A 246 -4.33 -9.60 -14.71
CA PHE A 246 -3.51 -10.04 -15.83
C PHE A 246 -2.10 -10.44 -15.39
N GLN A 247 -1.84 -10.53 -14.08
CA GLN A 247 -0.48 -10.70 -13.55
C GLN A 247 0.12 -12.05 -13.93
N LEU A 248 -0.66 -13.14 -13.99
CA LEU A 248 -0.19 -14.45 -14.48
C LEU A 248 -0.33 -14.55 -16.00
N SER A 249 -1.47 -14.11 -16.55
CA SER A 249 -1.78 -14.16 -17.98
C SER A 249 -0.75 -13.42 -18.84
N CYS A 250 -0.15 -12.35 -18.32
CA CYS A 250 0.89 -11.60 -19.03
C CYS A 250 2.20 -12.35 -19.26
N PHE A 251 2.44 -13.45 -18.55
CA PHE A 251 3.61 -14.30 -18.78
C PHE A 251 3.36 -15.39 -19.83
N ARG A 252 2.10 -15.59 -20.25
CA ARG A 252 1.68 -16.64 -21.20
C ARG A 252 1.26 -16.07 -22.55
N ASP A 253 0.47 -14.99 -22.54
CA ASP A 253 -0.06 -14.37 -23.75
C ASP A 253 0.70 -13.10 -24.12
N ARG A 254 1.14 -13.04 -25.39
CA ARG A 254 1.78 -11.85 -25.97
C ARG A 254 0.85 -10.65 -26.03
N ARG A 255 -0.47 -10.84 -26.03
CA ARG A 255 -1.46 -9.74 -25.98
C ARG A 255 -1.26 -8.85 -24.76
N TYR A 256 -0.84 -9.44 -23.64
CA TYR A 256 -0.64 -8.75 -22.37
C TYR A 256 0.84 -8.42 -22.09
N ALA A 257 1.71 -8.48 -23.12
CA ALA A 257 3.15 -8.24 -22.97
C ALA A 257 3.48 -6.85 -22.39
N PHE A 258 2.62 -5.85 -22.60
CA PHE A 258 2.79 -4.53 -21.99
C PHE A 258 2.72 -4.60 -20.46
N SER A 259 1.77 -5.36 -19.90
CA SER A 259 1.62 -5.52 -18.45
C SER A 259 2.84 -6.18 -17.84
N GLN A 260 3.37 -7.20 -18.51
CA GLN A 260 4.62 -7.87 -18.12
C GLN A 260 5.81 -6.89 -18.12
N LEU A 261 5.95 -6.10 -19.19
CA LEU A 261 7.02 -5.11 -19.30
C LEU A 261 6.90 -4.06 -18.20
N SER A 262 5.70 -3.48 -18.01
CA SER A 262 5.41 -2.46 -17.01
C SER A 262 5.72 -2.96 -15.60
N CYS A 263 5.17 -4.11 -15.20
CA CYS A 263 5.29 -4.66 -13.86
C CYS A 263 6.73 -5.07 -13.51
N VAL A 264 7.45 -5.71 -14.44
CA VAL A 264 8.82 -6.12 -14.16
C VAL A 264 9.76 -4.91 -14.14
N THR A 265 9.65 -3.99 -15.10
CA THR A 265 10.53 -2.81 -15.12
C THR A 265 10.34 -1.91 -13.89
N ILE A 266 9.09 -1.74 -13.42
CA ILE A 266 8.85 -0.96 -12.20
C ILE A 266 9.30 -1.69 -10.94
N ALA A 267 9.18 -3.03 -10.89
CA ALA A 267 9.70 -3.84 -9.79
C ALA A 267 11.25 -3.75 -9.69
N GLU A 268 11.96 -3.89 -10.80
CA GLU A 268 13.43 -3.77 -10.86
C GLU A 268 13.88 -2.39 -10.37
N ARG A 269 13.32 -1.32 -10.93
CA ARG A 269 13.63 0.07 -10.53
C ARG A 269 13.38 0.31 -9.05
N SER A 270 12.31 -0.26 -8.50
CA SER A 270 11.95 -0.08 -7.10
C SER A 270 12.88 -0.82 -6.15
N ILE A 271 13.36 -2.01 -6.52
CA ILE A 271 14.35 -2.76 -5.71
C ILE A 271 15.71 -2.04 -5.75
N GLU A 272 16.14 -1.58 -6.93
CA GLU A 272 17.38 -0.80 -7.05
C GLU A 272 17.37 0.49 -6.23
N ALA A 273 16.25 1.23 -6.28
CA ALA A 273 16.03 2.42 -5.45
C ALA A 273 16.29 2.13 -3.96
N PHE A 274 15.88 0.96 -3.50
CA PHE A 274 16.01 0.55 -2.12
C PHE A 274 17.42 0.10 -1.74
N GLN A 275 18.12 -0.56 -2.67
CA GLN A 275 19.53 -0.95 -2.47
C GLN A 275 20.43 0.28 -2.22
N ARG A 276 20.04 1.44 -2.75
CA ARG A 276 20.75 2.72 -2.58
C ARG A 276 20.44 3.44 -1.26
N TRP A 277 19.54 2.92 -0.42
CA TRP A 277 19.20 3.58 0.84
C TRP A 277 20.37 3.59 1.84
N PRO A 278 20.73 4.77 2.39
CA PRO A 278 21.76 4.85 3.42
C PRO A 278 21.34 4.11 4.69
N ASP A 279 22.31 3.78 5.55
CA ASP A 279 22.03 3.20 6.87
C ASP A 279 21.81 4.30 7.94
N CYS A 280 20.90 5.22 7.66
CA CYS A 280 20.49 6.28 8.59
C CYS A 280 19.29 5.87 9.46
N LEU A 281 18.95 6.68 10.47
CA LEU A 281 17.81 6.43 11.36
C LEU A 281 16.50 6.37 10.58
N GLU A 282 16.29 7.34 9.70
CA GLU A 282 15.11 7.52 8.86
C GLU A 282 14.90 6.31 7.95
N ALA A 283 15.98 5.85 7.30
CA ALA A 283 15.94 4.66 6.47
C ALA A 283 15.57 3.43 7.28
N ARG A 284 16.13 3.26 8.49
CA ARG A 284 15.76 2.14 9.37
C ARG A 284 14.29 2.18 9.79
N ILE A 285 13.72 3.35 10.04
CA ILE A 285 12.28 3.50 10.33
C ILE A 285 11.47 3.09 9.09
N CYS A 286 11.79 3.65 7.93
CA CYS A 286 11.08 3.36 6.68
C CYS A 286 11.16 1.88 6.30
N ARG A 287 12.29 1.22 6.57
CA ARG A 287 12.51 -0.23 6.36
C ARG A 287 11.57 -1.11 7.19
N ARG A 288 11.15 -0.64 8.36
CA ARG A 288 10.27 -1.36 9.30
C ARG A 288 8.78 -1.08 9.08
N MET A 289 8.44 -0.11 8.23
CA MET A 289 7.06 0.17 7.89
C MET A 289 6.46 -1.03 7.17
N TRP A 290 5.27 -1.45 7.61
CA TRP A 290 4.56 -2.58 7.01
C TRP A 290 4.30 -2.37 5.51
N THR A 291 4.07 -1.13 5.08
CA THR A 291 3.90 -0.77 3.67
C THR A 291 5.16 -1.10 2.87
N THR A 292 6.33 -0.67 3.33
CA THR A 292 7.62 -0.92 2.67
C THR A 292 7.91 -2.41 2.56
N LEU A 293 7.68 -3.16 3.64
CA LEU A 293 7.86 -4.62 3.66
C LEU A 293 6.93 -5.29 2.65
N SER A 294 5.65 -4.91 2.64
CA SER A 294 4.64 -5.43 1.72
C SER A 294 5.01 -5.14 0.26
N TYR A 295 5.50 -3.93 -0.02
CA TYR A 295 5.88 -3.52 -1.37
C TYR A 295 7.13 -4.26 -1.85
N MET A 296 8.12 -4.49 -0.98
CA MET A 296 9.29 -5.29 -1.33
C MET A 296 8.90 -6.72 -1.69
N ILE A 297 8.08 -7.37 -0.86
CA ILE A 297 7.57 -8.73 -1.11
C ILE A 297 6.82 -8.77 -2.45
N SER A 298 5.98 -7.77 -2.71
CA SER A 298 5.22 -7.59 -3.95
C SER A 298 6.10 -7.54 -5.21
N CYS A 299 7.14 -6.70 -5.19
CA CYS A 299 8.10 -6.60 -6.28
C CYS A 299 8.86 -7.92 -6.48
N SER A 300 9.31 -8.55 -5.39
CA SER A 300 10.03 -9.83 -5.46
C SER A 300 9.19 -10.98 -6.02
N ILE A 301 7.89 -11.06 -5.68
CA ILE A 301 6.98 -12.06 -6.26
C ILE A 301 6.84 -11.85 -7.77
N THR A 302 6.72 -10.61 -8.22
CA THR A 302 6.61 -10.29 -9.66
C THR A 302 7.84 -10.72 -10.43
N LEU A 303 9.04 -10.49 -9.86
CA LEU A 303 10.29 -10.97 -10.45
C LEU A 303 10.42 -12.50 -10.39
N LEU A 304 9.92 -13.14 -9.34
CA LEU A 304 9.87 -14.59 -9.23
C LEU A 304 8.95 -15.21 -10.28
N PHE A 305 7.77 -14.63 -10.56
CA PHE A 305 6.92 -15.09 -11.65
C PHE A 305 7.65 -14.96 -12.99
N ALA A 306 8.37 -13.86 -13.23
CA ALA A 306 9.20 -13.74 -14.43
C ALA A 306 10.26 -14.85 -14.55
N LEU A 307 10.88 -15.26 -13.43
CA LEU A 307 11.85 -16.37 -13.39
C LEU A 307 11.20 -17.75 -13.58
N LEU A 308 10.03 -17.99 -12.98
CA LEU A 308 9.29 -19.24 -13.12
C LEU A 308 8.83 -19.47 -14.57
N PHE A 309 8.37 -18.41 -15.24
CA PHE A 309 7.94 -18.44 -16.64
C PHE A 309 9.08 -18.14 -17.64
N LYS A 310 10.36 -18.29 -17.24
CA LYS A 310 11.54 -18.03 -18.09
C LYS A 310 11.52 -18.81 -19.42
N ALA A 311 11.00 -20.04 -19.41
CA ALA A 311 10.93 -20.90 -20.60
C ALA A 311 9.90 -20.39 -21.63
N GLN A 312 8.88 -19.68 -21.18
CA GLN A 312 7.79 -19.16 -22.01
C GLN A 312 8.06 -17.73 -22.49
N ASN A 313 8.99 -17.02 -21.82
CA ASN A 313 9.31 -15.63 -22.08
C ASN A 313 10.72 -15.46 -22.66
N ALA A 314 10.79 -15.34 -23.98
CA ALA A 314 12.03 -15.10 -24.73
C ALA A 314 12.60 -13.67 -24.61
N LEU A 315 12.07 -12.83 -23.72
CA LEU A 315 12.63 -11.50 -23.47
C LEU A 315 14.03 -11.69 -22.87
N THR A 316 15.05 -11.28 -23.62
CA THR A 316 16.47 -11.22 -23.24
C THR A 316 16.65 -10.34 -22.00
N ARG A 317 16.37 -10.89 -20.83
CA ARG A 317 16.64 -10.28 -19.53
C ARG A 317 17.81 -10.98 -18.89
N ASP A 318 18.56 -10.22 -18.11
CA ASP A 318 19.62 -10.75 -17.27
C ASP A 318 19.00 -11.53 -16.11
N TRP A 319 18.81 -12.84 -16.32
CA TRP A 319 18.17 -13.72 -15.34
C TRP A 319 18.96 -13.79 -14.03
N ASP A 320 20.29 -13.63 -14.08
CA ASP A 320 21.15 -13.62 -12.91
C ASP A 320 20.91 -12.36 -12.07
N ARG A 321 20.74 -11.22 -12.73
CA ARG A 321 20.33 -9.97 -12.09
C ARG A 321 18.94 -10.08 -11.43
N LEU A 322 17.97 -10.71 -12.08
CA LEU A 322 16.64 -10.93 -11.49
C LEU A 322 16.74 -11.83 -10.24
N ARG A 323 17.52 -12.92 -10.29
CA ARG A 323 17.78 -13.77 -9.10
C ARG A 323 18.38 -12.96 -7.96
N HIS A 324 19.36 -12.10 -8.26
CA HIS A 324 19.98 -11.23 -7.25
C HIS A 324 18.96 -10.28 -6.60
N TYR A 325 18.05 -9.69 -7.38
CA TYR A 325 16.99 -8.84 -6.83
C TYR A 325 16.00 -9.59 -5.95
N VAL A 326 15.62 -10.81 -6.33
CA VAL A 326 14.76 -11.67 -5.51
C VAL A 326 15.44 -12.05 -4.20
N GLU A 327 16.72 -12.43 -4.25
CA GLU A 327 17.51 -12.74 -3.04
C GLU A 327 17.61 -11.54 -2.11
N PHE A 328 17.88 -10.35 -2.66
CA PHE A 328 17.84 -9.11 -1.88
C PHE A 328 16.47 -8.88 -1.26
N GLY A 329 15.40 -9.04 -2.03
CA GLY A 329 14.02 -8.85 -1.60
C GLY A 329 13.53 -9.88 -0.58
N LYS A 330 14.16 -11.05 -0.46
CA LYS A 330 13.96 -12.01 0.63
C LYS A 330 14.80 -11.66 1.87
N ASN A 331 16.07 -11.33 1.67
CA ASN A 331 16.98 -10.99 2.77
C ASN A 331 16.57 -9.70 3.47
N PHE A 332 15.96 -8.76 2.75
CA PHE A 332 15.56 -7.48 3.26
C PHE A 332 14.46 -7.59 4.35
N PRO A 333 13.28 -8.16 4.10
CA PRO A 333 12.28 -8.42 5.15
C PRO A 333 12.77 -9.47 6.17
N GLY A 334 13.65 -10.39 5.79
CA GLY A 334 14.22 -11.40 6.70
C GLY A 334 14.86 -10.81 7.95
N LYS A 335 15.49 -9.63 7.84
CA LYS A 335 16.08 -8.90 8.97
C LYS A 335 15.04 -8.43 9.99
N GLU A 336 13.80 -8.23 9.57
CA GLU A 336 12.70 -7.68 10.39
C GLU A 336 11.60 -8.73 10.70
N ALA A 337 11.81 -10.00 10.33
CA ALA A 337 10.83 -11.08 10.49
C ALA A 337 10.44 -11.39 11.96
N GLN A 338 11.28 -11.01 12.93
CA GLN A 338 10.97 -11.11 14.35
C GLN A 338 10.00 -10.01 14.82
N GLY A 339 10.07 -8.83 14.20
CA GLY A 339 9.27 -7.65 14.56
C GLY A 339 7.96 -7.51 13.78
N SER A 340 7.90 -8.06 12.56
CA SER A 340 6.75 -7.94 11.66
C SER A 340 6.23 -9.31 11.22
N SER A 341 4.93 -9.56 11.41
CA SER A 341 4.26 -10.75 10.87
C SER A 341 4.32 -10.77 9.34
N ILE A 342 4.09 -9.64 8.68
CA ILE A 342 4.15 -9.49 7.21
C ILE A 342 5.51 -9.91 6.68
N ALA A 343 6.60 -9.45 7.30
CA ALA A 343 7.95 -9.84 6.90
C ALA A 343 8.16 -11.36 7.03
N ARG A 344 7.69 -11.96 8.12
CA ARG A 344 7.80 -13.40 8.36
C ARG A 344 7.05 -14.22 7.32
N ARG A 345 5.78 -13.87 7.05
CA ARG A 345 4.94 -14.52 6.03
C ARG A 345 5.56 -14.38 4.64
N GLY A 346 5.98 -13.16 4.29
CA GLY A 346 6.61 -12.87 3.01
C GLY A 346 7.89 -13.65 2.77
N VAL A 347 8.77 -13.77 3.76
CA VAL A 347 10.03 -14.54 3.64
C VAL A 347 9.78 -16.03 3.47
N ARG A 348 8.79 -16.59 4.18
CA ARG A 348 8.38 -17.99 4.01
C ARG A 348 7.87 -18.24 2.60
N LEU A 349 6.99 -17.37 2.10
CA LEU A 349 6.45 -17.45 0.75
C LEU A 349 7.53 -17.32 -0.33
N LEU A 350 8.36 -16.27 -0.25
CA LEU A 350 9.47 -16.07 -1.19
C LEU A 350 10.43 -17.27 -1.15
N GLY A 351 10.69 -17.82 0.04
CA GLY A 351 11.50 -19.03 0.19
C GLY A 351 10.91 -20.23 -0.53
N ALA A 352 9.61 -20.47 -0.38
CA ALA A 352 8.92 -21.58 -1.03
C ALA A 352 8.87 -21.43 -2.56
N LEU A 353 8.59 -20.22 -3.06
CA LEU A 353 8.58 -19.92 -4.50
C LEU A 353 9.98 -19.99 -5.13
N MET A 354 11.03 -19.60 -4.40
CA MET A 354 12.41 -19.77 -4.85
C MET A 354 12.80 -21.25 -4.96
N GLU A 355 12.35 -22.10 -4.02
CA GLU A 355 12.57 -23.54 -4.09
C GLU A 355 11.80 -24.15 -5.27
N LEU A 356 10.56 -23.69 -5.50
CA LEU A 356 9.81 -24.04 -6.68
C LEU A 356 10.57 -23.67 -7.95
N GLU A 357 11.13 -22.47 -8.08
CA GLU A 357 11.92 -22.08 -9.27
C GLU A 357 13.11 -23.00 -9.53
N ARG A 358 13.79 -23.46 -8.47
CA ARG A 358 14.93 -24.38 -8.58
C ARG A 358 14.51 -25.79 -9.00
N THR A 359 13.29 -26.20 -8.65
CA THR A 359 12.77 -27.56 -8.89
C THR A 359 11.85 -27.65 -10.12
N ALA A 360 11.29 -26.52 -10.58
CA ALA A 360 10.31 -26.40 -11.67
C ALA A 360 10.86 -26.72 -13.08
N GLY A 361 12.03 -27.35 -13.19
CA GLY A 361 12.55 -27.83 -14.47
C GLY A 361 11.69 -28.90 -15.18
N PHE A 362 10.58 -29.35 -14.58
CA PHE A 362 9.85 -30.56 -15.02
C PHE A 362 8.31 -30.53 -14.91
N SER A 363 7.65 -29.42 -14.55
CA SER A 363 6.19 -29.42 -14.37
C SER A 363 5.44 -28.91 -15.60
N SER A 364 4.36 -29.60 -15.99
CA SER A 364 3.45 -29.21 -17.06
C SER A 364 2.46 -28.10 -16.65
N ASP A 365 2.27 -27.86 -15.35
CA ASP A 365 1.32 -26.88 -14.83
C ASP A 365 1.92 -26.08 -13.66
N ILE A 366 2.68 -25.06 -14.02
CA ILE A 366 3.37 -24.16 -13.07
C ILE A 366 2.36 -23.38 -12.20
N GLU A 367 1.15 -23.12 -12.69
CA GLU A 367 0.13 -22.35 -11.96
C GLU A 367 -0.47 -23.18 -10.82
N ALA A 368 -0.80 -24.45 -11.08
CA ALA A 368 -1.23 -25.38 -10.05
C ALA A 368 -0.16 -25.53 -8.95
N ASP A 369 1.11 -25.67 -9.34
CA ASP A 369 2.23 -25.77 -8.39
C ASP A 369 2.44 -24.50 -7.56
N ILE A 370 2.27 -23.32 -8.17
CA ILE A 370 2.28 -22.03 -7.46
C ILE A 370 1.12 -22.00 -6.44
N GLY A 371 -0.10 -22.35 -6.88
CA GLY A 371 -1.29 -22.39 -6.04
C GLY A 371 -1.13 -23.34 -4.85
N ASP A 372 -0.60 -24.54 -5.08
CA ASP A 372 -0.33 -25.54 -4.03
C ASP A 372 0.79 -25.12 -3.08
N THR A 373 1.82 -24.45 -3.59
CA THR A 373 2.89 -23.90 -2.77
C THR A 373 2.36 -22.80 -1.85
N ILE A 374 1.52 -21.91 -2.38
CA ILE A 374 0.87 -20.84 -1.61
C ILE A 374 -0.07 -21.43 -0.55
N ARG A 375 -0.92 -22.40 -0.90
CA ARG A 375 -1.82 -23.08 0.04
C ARG A 375 -1.05 -23.74 1.18
N ARG A 376 0.05 -24.43 0.89
CA ARG A 376 0.92 -25.06 1.91
C ARG A 376 1.53 -24.03 2.86
N VAL A 377 1.98 -22.89 2.34
CA VAL A 377 2.53 -21.80 3.18
C VAL A 377 1.44 -21.19 4.06
N ALA A 378 0.21 -21.05 3.56
CA ALA A 378 -0.92 -20.53 4.33
C ALA A 378 -1.33 -21.46 5.49
N LEU A 379 -1.46 -22.76 5.23
CA LEU A 379 -1.82 -23.76 6.25
C LEU A 379 -0.77 -23.86 7.37
N ALA A 380 0.52 -23.79 7.01
CA ALA A 380 1.62 -23.81 7.98
C ALA A 380 1.69 -22.55 8.87
N ASP A 381 0.97 -21.48 8.52
CA ASP A 381 0.81 -20.28 9.33
C ASP A 381 -0.36 -20.38 10.32
N GLU A 382 -1.40 -21.18 10.04
CA GLU A 382 -2.58 -21.37 10.90
C GLU A 382 -2.35 -22.35 12.05
N ASP A 383 -1.49 -23.36 11.89
CA ASP A 383 -1.14 -24.35 12.93
C ASP A 383 -0.49 -23.74 14.20
N GLY A 384 -0.24 -22.42 14.21
CA GLY A 384 0.20 -21.66 15.39
C GLY A 384 -0.92 -20.99 16.20
N VAL A 385 -2.17 -21.08 15.76
CA VAL A 385 -3.35 -20.49 16.42
C VAL A 385 -4.33 -21.63 16.71
N GLU A 386 -4.62 -21.92 17.97
CA GLU A 386 -5.63 -22.90 18.36
C GLU A 386 -6.96 -22.58 17.68
N ALA A 387 -7.33 -23.36 16.67
CA ALA A 387 -8.59 -23.25 15.97
C ALA A 387 -9.72 -23.76 16.88
N ASN A 388 -10.37 -22.85 17.60
CA ASN A 388 -11.68 -23.12 18.17
C ASN A 388 -12.70 -23.20 17.03
N THR A 389 -13.01 -24.42 16.64
CA THR A 389 -14.03 -24.79 15.65
C THR A 389 -15.42 -24.68 16.27
N SER A 390 -15.89 -23.46 16.50
CA SER A 390 -17.34 -23.20 16.54
C SER A 390 -17.61 -21.73 16.22
N GLU A 391 -18.18 -21.49 15.05
CA GLU A 391 -18.70 -20.19 14.57
C GLU A 391 -17.64 -19.10 14.30
N GLY A 392 -17.05 -19.13 13.11
CA GLY A 392 -16.28 -18.01 12.56
C GLY A 392 -16.11 -18.15 11.05
N PHE A 393 -16.89 -17.37 10.28
CA PHE A 393 -16.78 -17.30 8.83
C PHE A 393 -15.41 -16.74 8.41
N GLN A 394 -14.89 -17.29 7.32
CA GLN A 394 -13.70 -16.84 6.58
C GLN A 394 -13.69 -15.31 6.41
N MET A 395 -12.66 -14.65 6.95
CA MET A 395 -12.61 -13.19 7.16
C MET A 395 -11.78 -12.48 6.07
N VAL A 396 -12.45 -11.59 5.34
CA VAL A 396 -11.93 -10.80 4.19
C VAL A 396 -10.93 -9.71 4.61
N PHE A 397 -9.60 -9.92 4.59
CA PHE A 397 -8.49 -8.91 4.47
C PHE A 397 -7.14 -9.61 4.08
N PRO A 398 -6.16 -8.95 3.40
CA PRO A 398 -5.45 -9.42 2.21
C PRO A 398 -3.95 -9.64 2.46
N TYR A 399 -3.56 -9.92 3.70
CA TYR A 399 -2.21 -10.40 4.03
C TYR A 399 -2.24 -11.81 4.66
N GLY A 400 -3.41 -12.44 4.60
CA GLY A 400 -3.70 -13.87 4.74
C GLY A 400 -4.65 -14.31 3.61
N GLN A 401 -4.91 -15.62 3.55
CA GLN A 401 -5.79 -16.42 2.66
C GLN A 401 -6.50 -15.74 1.46
N ASP A 402 -7.22 -14.64 1.65
CA ASP A 402 -8.07 -14.01 0.62
C ASP A 402 -7.34 -13.25 -0.50
N LEU A 403 -6.10 -12.79 -0.31
CA LEU A 403 -5.32 -12.24 -1.45
C LEU A 403 -5.11 -13.32 -2.51
N TRP A 404 -4.93 -14.55 -2.05
CA TRP A 404 -4.54 -15.72 -2.83
C TRP A 404 -5.75 -16.46 -3.39
N GLU A 405 -6.83 -16.59 -2.63
CA GLU A 405 -8.10 -17.09 -3.16
C GLU A 405 -8.71 -16.13 -4.18
N SER A 406 -8.50 -14.82 -4.06
CA SER A 406 -8.90 -13.87 -5.12
C SER A 406 -7.95 -13.88 -6.32
N LEU A 407 -6.67 -14.24 -6.17
CA LEU A 407 -5.77 -14.51 -7.31
C LEU A 407 -6.13 -15.83 -8.03
N MET A 408 -6.76 -16.78 -7.31
CA MET A 408 -7.13 -18.11 -7.82
C MET A 408 -8.62 -18.25 -8.22
N ARG A 409 -9.55 -17.44 -7.68
CA ARG A 409 -10.99 -17.45 -8.06
C ARG A 409 -11.18 -17.12 -9.53
N ASP A 410 -10.36 -16.22 -10.05
CA ASP A 410 -10.37 -15.82 -11.46
C ASP A 410 -9.81 -16.92 -12.40
N LEU A 411 -9.16 -17.98 -11.87
CA LEU A 411 -8.77 -19.16 -12.66
C LEU A 411 -9.94 -20.12 -12.86
N THR A 412 -10.82 -20.26 -11.86
CA THR A 412 -11.97 -21.19 -11.92
C THR A 412 -13.11 -20.70 -12.80
N GLU A 413 -13.24 -19.39 -13.04
CA GLU A 413 -14.22 -18.87 -14.00
C GLU A 413 -13.72 -19.01 -15.46
N VAL A 414 -12.40 -19.10 -15.67
CA VAL A 414 -11.81 -19.29 -17.02
C VAL A 414 -11.80 -20.77 -17.45
N GLU A 415 -11.90 -21.72 -16.51
CA GLU A 415 -12.00 -23.16 -16.82
C GLU A 415 -13.44 -23.70 -16.92
N LEU A 416 -14.46 -22.86 -16.70
CA LEU A 416 -15.89 -23.25 -16.79
C LEU A 416 -16.68 -22.54 -17.89
N MET A 417 -16.00 -21.96 -18.90
CA MET A 417 -16.66 -21.45 -20.11
C MET A 417 -16.07 -21.99 -21.42
#